data_AF-A0A2H0YTT3-F1
#
_entry.id   AF-A0A2H0YTT3-F1
#
_cell.length_a   1.000
_cell.length_b   1.000
_cell.length_c   1.000
_cell.angle_alpha   90.00
_cell.angle_beta   90.00
_cell.angle_gamma   90.00
#
_symmetry.space_group_name_H-M   'P 1'
#
loop_
_entity.id
_entity.type
_entity.pdbx_description
1 polymer ?
#
loop_
_entity_poly.entity_id
_entity_poly.type
_entity_poly.pdbx_seq_one_letter_code
_entity_poly.pdbx_strand_id
1 'polypeptide(L)'
;IRLWHLSRVTPNDTVLFVDAYQRKPFAVAKISLIETKRFSEFSDDDRDATQVFENFEDFSKIMESFYGQLVTEETEFRIIHFRLIDDGQEEAIRKQQQAMTESDQEQEETSPQQKRKK
;
A
#
# COMPACT_ATOMS: atom_id res chain seq x y z
N ILE A 1 6.06 -6.16 -0.33
CA ILE A 1 6.20 -6.56 1.09
C ILE A 1 5.76 -5.42 2.00
N ARG A 2 4.96 -5.68 3.04
CA ARG A 2 4.51 -4.68 4.03
C ARG A 2 4.65 -5.24 5.45
N LEU A 3 4.84 -4.37 6.45
CA LEU A 3 4.70 -4.79 7.85
C LEU A 3 3.27 -5.26 8.12
N TRP A 4 3.13 -6.36 8.87
CA TRP A 4 1.85 -7.05 9.02
C TRP A 4 0.71 -6.13 9.51
N HIS A 5 1.01 -5.25 10.47
CA HIS A 5 0.04 -4.35 11.10
C HIS A 5 -0.31 -3.11 10.27
N LEU A 6 0.44 -2.80 9.19
CA LEU A 6 0.21 -1.59 8.38
C LEU A 6 -0.65 -1.86 7.15
N SER A 7 -0.81 -3.13 6.78
CA SER A 7 -1.61 -3.51 5.61
C SER A 7 -3.04 -3.81 6.04
N ARG A 8 -4.00 -3.02 5.58
CA ARG A 8 -5.44 -3.31 5.72
C ARG A 8 -6.02 -4.09 4.54
N VAL A 9 -5.21 -4.43 3.54
CA VAL A 9 -5.70 -5.13 2.36
C VAL A 9 -5.99 -6.60 2.65
N THR A 10 -6.98 -7.12 1.93
CA THR A 10 -7.48 -8.48 1.98
C THR A 10 -7.47 -9.11 0.59
N PRO A 11 -7.47 -10.45 0.47
CA PRO A 11 -7.61 -11.11 -0.82
C PRO A 11 -8.88 -10.66 -1.54
N ASN A 12 -8.80 -10.48 -2.85
CA ASN A 12 -9.81 -9.93 -3.76
C ASN A 12 -9.99 -8.40 -3.74
N ASP A 13 -9.33 -7.67 -2.83
CA ASP A 13 -9.33 -6.22 -2.90
C ASP A 13 -8.72 -5.73 -4.20
N THR A 14 -9.21 -4.59 -4.68
CA THR A 14 -8.61 -3.88 -5.81
C THR A 14 -7.78 -2.73 -5.27
N VAL A 15 -6.51 -2.69 -5.64
CA VAL A 15 -5.54 -1.67 -5.21
C VAL A 15 -5.13 -0.81 -6.39
N LEU A 16 -4.96 0.48 -6.12
CA LEU A 16 -4.46 1.47 -7.05
C LEU A 16 -2.98 1.71 -6.78
N PHE A 17 -2.17 1.56 -7.81
CA PHE A 17 -0.77 1.98 -7.75
C PHE A 17 -0.67 3.42 -8.21
N VAL A 18 -0.07 4.23 -7.34
CA VAL A 18 0.13 5.66 -7.54
C VAL A 18 1.62 5.95 -7.53
N ASP A 19 2.09 6.72 -8.51
CA ASP A 19 3.45 7.22 -8.53
C ASP A 19 3.63 8.19 -7.35
N ALA A 20 4.56 7.89 -6.45
CA ALA A 20 4.74 8.67 -5.22
C ALA A 20 5.17 10.13 -5.49
N TYR A 21 5.91 10.37 -6.58
CA TYR A 21 6.40 11.70 -6.94
C TYR A 21 5.34 12.53 -7.67
N GLN A 22 4.66 11.91 -8.64
CA GLN A 22 3.66 12.59 -9.46
C GLN A 22 2.26 12.59 -8.85
N ARG A 23 2.03 11.75 -7.83
CA ARG A 23 0.71 11.45 -7.25
C ARG A 23 -0.32 11.04 -8.29
N LYS A 24 0.13 10.40 -9.37
CA LYS A 24 -0.72 9.94 -10.47
C LYS A 24 -0.91 8.43 -10.40
N PRO A 25 -2.15 7.94 -10.45
CA PRO A 25 -2.41 6.52 -10.64
C PRO A 25 -1.83 6.05 -11.97
N PHE A 26 -1.18 4.89 -11.98
CA PHE A 26 -0.58 4.31 -13.18
C PHE A 26 -0.92 2.84 -13.41
N ALA A 27 -1.45 2.14 -12.41
CA ALA A 27 -1.90 0.76 -12.57
C ALA A 27 -2.97 0.41 -11.54
N VAL A 28 -3.80 -0.58 -11.89
CA VAL A 28 -4.78 -1.19 -11.00
C VAL A 28 -4.46 -2.67 -10.89
N ALA A 29 -4.55 -3.23 -9.69
CA ALA A 29 -4.37 -4.66 -9.49
C ALA A 29 -5.42 -5.25 -8.56
N LYS A 30 -5.69 -6.53 -8.74
CA LYS A 30 -6.47 -7.32 -7.79
C LYS A 30 -5.53 -8.14 -6.92
N ILE A 31 -5.68 -8.03 -5.61
CA ILE A 31 -4.95 -8.85 -4.65
C ILE A 31 -5.43 -10.30 -4.80
N SER A 32 -4.50 -11.21 -5.07
CA SER A 32 -4.80 -12.63 -5.25
C SER A 32 -4.54 -13.45 -4.00
N LEU A 33 -3.47 -13.13 -3.26
CA LEU A 33 -3.05 -13.86 -2.08
C LEU A 33 -2.32 -12.92 -1.13
N ILE A 34 -2.49 -13.15 0.16
CA ILE A 34 -1.69 -12.51 1.20
C ILE A 34 -1.17 -13.60 2.13
N GLU A 35 0.14 -13.67 2.27
CA GLU A 35 0.83 -14.59 3.17
C GLU A 35 1.50 -13.78 4.26
N THR A 36 1.54 -14.31 5.48
CA THR A 36 2.38 -13.78 6.55
C THR A 36 3.61 -14.67 6.65
N LYS A 37 4.79 -14.06 6.48
CA LYS A 37 6.08 -14.76 6.52
C LYS A 37 7.09 -13.95 7.33
N ARG A 38 8.03 -14.64 7.95
CA ARG A 38 9.27 -14.08 8.48
C ARG A 38 10.33 -14.04 7.39
N PHE A 39 11.38 -13.26 7.61
CA PHE A 39 12.45 -13.13 6.63
C PHE A 39 13.09 -14.48 6.25
N SER A 40 13.26 -15.36 7.23
CA SER A 40 13.80 -16.72 7.03
C SER A 40 12.93 -17.61 6.15
N GLU A 41 11.66 -17.28 5.97
CA GLU A 41 10.67 -18.03 5.18
C GLU A 41 10.48 -17.46 3.77
N PHE A 42 11.18 -16.36 3.43
CA PHE A 42 11.08 -15.76 2.11
C PHE A 42 11.68 -16.69 1.06
N SER A 43 10.88 -16.99 0.02
CA SER A 43 11.38 -17.67 -1.16
C SER A 43 12.27 -16.74 -2.00
N ASP A 44 12.97 -17.32 -2.97
CA ASP A 44 13.73 -16.52 -3.94
C ASP A 44 12.80 -15.58 -4.73
N ASP A 45 11.59 -16.04 -5.10
CA ASP A 45 10.57 -15.20 -5.75
C ASP A 45 10.14 -14.01 -4.87
N ASP A 46 10.01 -14.21 -3.55
CA ASP A 46 9.64 -13.15 -2.61
C ASP A 46 10.74 -12.08 -2.53
N ARG A 47 12.01 -12.50 -2.66
CA ARG A 47 13.20 -11.62 -2.62
C ARG A 47 13.36 -10.87 -3.93
N ASP A 48 13.24 -11.57 -5.06
CA ASP A 48 13.36 -11.00 -6.41
C ASP A 48 12.26 -9.96 -6.69
N ALA A 49 11.05 -10.19 -6.19
CA ALA A 49 9.96 -9.22 -6.24
C ALA A 49 10.29 -7.87 -5.55
N THR A 50 11.35 -7.86 -4.75
CA THR A 50 11.78 -6.69 -3.99
C THR A 50 13.18 -6.19 -4.31
N GLN A 51 13.80 -6.65 -5.40
CA GLN A 51 15.00 -6.15 -6.15
C GLN A 51 16.14 -5.39 -5.41
N VAL A 52 16.12 -5.25 -4.09
CA VAL A 52 16.79 -4.17 -3.36
C VAL A 52 17.57 -4.72 -2.16
N PHE A 53 17.63 -6.04 -1.94
CA PHE A 53 18.45 -6.58 -0.86
C PHE A 53 19.00 -7.98 -1.16
N GLU A 54 20.27 -8.19 -0.83
CA GLU A 54 20.96 -9.48 -0.97
C GLU A 54 20.91 -10.29 0.33
N ASN A 55 20.70 -9.64 1.48
CA ASN A 55 20.74 -10.24 2.81
C ASN A 55 19.77 -9.54 3.78
N PHE A 56 19.62 -10.10 5.00
CA PHE A 56 18.74 -9.57 6.03
C PHE A 56 19.13 -8.16 6.50
N GLU A 57 20.43 -7.87 6.58
CA GLU A 57 20.92 -6.59 7.08
C GLU A 57 20.49 -5.44 6.16
N ASP A 58 20.63 -5.63 4.85
CA ASP A 58 20.21 -4.66 3.85
C ASP A 58 18.68 -4.50 3.83
N PHE A 59 17.96 -5.63 3.91
CA PHE A 59 16.51 -5.63 4.05
C PHE A 59 16.05 -4.84 5.28
N SER A 60 16.69 -5.05 6.43
CA SER A 60 16.34 -4.39 7.68
C SER A 60 16.53 -2.87 7.58
N LYS A 61 17.65 -2.41 7.02
CA LYS A 61 17.91 -0.99 6.77
C LYS A 61 16.86 -0.35 5.86
N ILE A 62 16.46 -1.05 4.80
CA ILE A 62 15.44 -0.57 3.87
C ILE A 62 14.09 -0.45 4.57
N MET A 63 13.68 -1.49 5.30
CA MET A 63 12.42 -1.48 6.03
C MET A 63 12.40 -0.41 7.12
N GLU A 64 13.50 -0.21 7.83
CA GLU A 64 13.65 0.88 8.79
C GLU A 64 13.53 2.25 8.12
N SER A 65 14.10 2.44 6.93
CA SER A 65 13.97 3.70 6.19
C SER A 65 12.52 4.00 5.76
N PHE A 66 11.74 2.97 5.44
CA PHE A 66 10.35 3.12 4.99
C PHE A 66 9.36 3.32 6.15
N TYR A 67 9.57 2.64 7.27
CA TYR A 67 8.60 2.60 8.37
C TYR A 67 9.08 3.30 9.65
N GLY A 68 10.35 3.70 9.73
CA GLY A 68 10.94 4.31 10.92
C GLY A 68 11.01 3.37 12.12
N GLN A 69 10.98 2.05 11.88
CA GLN A 69 10.94 1.02 12.91
C GLN A 69 12.02 -0.03 12.64
N LEU A 70 12.73 -0.43 13.70
CA LEU A 70 13.68 -1.53 13.63
C LEU A 70 12.94 -2.84 13.35
N VAL A 71 13.38 -3.57 12.33
CA VAL A 71 12.88 -4.92 12.04
C VAL A 71 13.93 -5.97 12.38
N THR A 72 13.45 -7.08 12.93
CA THR A 72 14.24 -8.25 13.32
C THR A 72 13.88 -9.46 12.46
N GLU A 73 14.67 -10.53 12.51
CA GLU A 73 14.37 -11.77 11.77
C GLU A 73 13.03 -12.40 12.21
N GLU A 74 12.63 -12.15 13.46
CA GLU A 74 11.35 -12.56 14.03
C GLU A 74 10.16 -11.69 13.60
N THR A 75 10.43 -10.57 12.92
CA THR A 75 9.37 -9.66 12.47
C THR A 75 8.56 -10.33 11.37
N GLU A 76 7.23 -10.29 11.52
CA GLU A 76 6.31 -10.83 10.53
C GLU A 76 5.98 -9.80 9.46
N PHE A 77 6.06 -10.24 8.21
CA PHE A 77 5.77 -9.43 7.04
C PHE A 77 4.59 -10.01 6.28
N ARG A 78 3.77 -9.13 5.70
CA ARG A 78 2.75 -9.52 4.73
C ARG A 78 3.34 -9.47 3.33
N ILE A 79 3.43 -10.62 2.70
CA ILE A 79 3.74 -10.80 1.28
C ILE A 79 2.41 -10.73 0.52
N ILE A 80 2.30 -9.78 -0.39
CA ILE A 80 1.05 -9.45 -1.07
C ILE A 80 1.25 -9.77 -2.54
N HIS A 81 0.60 -10.82 -3.01
CA HIS A 81 0.56 -11.19 -4.41
C HIS A 81 -0.65 -10.53 -5.06
N PHE A 82 -0.45 -9.98 -6.25
CA PHE A 82 -1.50 -9.31 -7.00
C PHE A 82 -1.35 -9.61 -8.48
N ARG A 83 -2.46 -9.44 -9.20
CA ARG A 83 -2.51 -9.52 -10.66
C ARG A 83 -2.95 -8.17 -11.20
N LEU A 84 -2.18 -7.63 -12.14
CA LEU A 84 -2.54 -6.42 -12.86
C LEU A 84 -3.85 -6.66 -13.62
N ILE A 85 -4.72 -5.66 -13.61
CA ILE A 85 -5.95 -5.67 -14.40
C ILE A 85 -5.65 -4.88 -15.68
N ASP A 86 -5.56 -5.57 -16.81
CA ASP A 86 -5.25 -4.97 -18.13
C ASP A 86 -6.46 -4.33 -18.82
N ASP A 87 -7.66 -4.51 -18.28
CA ASP A 87 -8.91 -4.10 -18.91
C ASP A 87 -9.09 -2.57 -18.89
N GLY A 88 -8.55 -1.86 -19.88
CA GLY A 88 -8.92 -0.48 -20.21
C GLY A 88 -8.73 0.51 -19.06
N GLN A 89 -7.49 0.63 -18.57
CA GLN A 89 -7.08 1.31 -17.32
C GLN A 89 -7.70 2.69 -17.05
N GLU A 90 -8.21 3.41 -18.06
CA GLU A 90 -8.85 4.70 -17.89
C GLU A 90 -10.11 4.67 -17.03
N GLU A 91 -11.01 3.68 -17.18
CA GLU A 91 -12.32 3.75 -16.50
C GLU A 91 -12.21 3.42 -15.00
N ALA A 92 -11.34 2.48 -14.63
CA ALA A 92 -11.07 2.13 -13.23
C ALA A 92 -10.28 3.25 -12.52
N ILE A 93 -9.27 3.82 -13.19
CA ILE A 93 -8.54 4.98 -12.67
C ILE A 93 -9.49 6.18 -12.51
N ARG A 94 -10.37 6.44 -13.48
CA ARG A 94 -11.33 7.54 -13.43
C ARG A 94 -12.37 7.39 -12.33
N LYS A 95 -12.97 6.20 -12.14
CA LYS A 95 -13.93 5.95 -11.07
C LYS A 95 -13.31 6.14 -9.68
N GLN A 96 -12.07 5.72 -9.48
CA GLN A 96 -11.39 5.92 -8.19
C GLN A 96 -10.90 7.35 -7.98
N GLN A 97 -10.44 8.06 -9.03
CA GLN A 97 -10.16 9.50 -8.93
C GLN A 97 -11.39 10.30 -8.51
N GLN A 98 -12.57 9.97 -9.07
CA GLN A 98 -13.84 10.60 -8.71
C GLN A 98 -14.19 10.37 -7.23
N ALA A 99 -14.07 9.13 -6.75
CA ALA A 99 -14.32 8.80 -5.34
C ALA A 99 -13.37 9.53 -4.36
N MET A 100 -12.12 9.77 -4.76
CA MET A 100 -11.17 10.55 -3.94
C MET A 100 -11.57 12.04 -3.88
N THR A 101 -12.00 12.63 -4.99
CA THR A 101 -12.47 14.04 -5.01
C THR A 101 -13.78 14.27 -4.26
N GLU A 102 -14.67 13.28 -4.19
CA GLU A 102 -15.92 13.39 -3.43
C GLU A 102 -15.68 13.29 -1.91
N SER A 103 -14.68 12.51 -1.48
CA SER A 103 -14.32 12.36 -0.06
C SER A 103 -13.74 13.65 0.56
N ASP A 104 -13.11 14.51 -0.25
CA ASP A 104 -12.60 15.81 0.20
C ASP A 104 -13.72 16.86 0.33
N GLN A 105 -14.84 16.72 -0.39
CA GLN A 105 -15.97 17.65 -0.31
C GLN A 105 -16.88 17.40 0.90
N GLU A 106 -17.02 16.15 1.36
CA GLU A 106 -17.82 15.83 2.55
C GLU A 106 -17.14 16.24 3.88
N GLN A 107 -15.84 16.53 3.89
CA GLN A 107 -15.14 17.03 5.09
C GLN A 107 -15.27 18.56 5.29
N GLU A 108 -15.63 19.32 4.26
CA GLU A 108 -15.77 20.78 4.38
C GLU A 108 -17.15 21.23 4.90
N GLU A 109 -18.21 20.42 4.74
CA GLU A 109 -19.57 20.79 5.18
C GLU A 109 -19.88 20.51 6.66
N THR A 110 -18.99 19.88 7.42
CA THR A 110 -19.25 19.54 8.84
C THR A 110 -18.53 20.42 9.88
N SER A 111 -17.93 21.55 9.48
CA SER A 111 -17.45 22.55 10.46
C SER A 111 -18.61 23.40 11.00
N PRO A 112 -19.00 23.28 12.29
CA PRO A 112 -20.02 24.14 12.86
C PRO A 112 -19.43 25.53 13.07
N GLN A 113 -19.99 26.54 12.36
CA GLN A 113 -19.80 27.94 12.68
C GLN A 113 -20.15 28.19 14.16
N GLN A 114 -19.13 28.31 15.01
CA GLN A 114 -19.29 28.87 16.35
C GLN A 114 -19.63 30.35 16.23
N LYS A 115 -20.94 30.62 16.25
CA LYS A 115 -21.51 31.95 16.39
C LYS A 115 -21.01 32.59 17.69
N ARG A 116 -20.28 33.69 17.50
CA ARG A 116 -20.02 34.75 18.47
C ARG A 116 -21.25 35.00 19.35
N LYS A 117 -21.07 34.97 20.68
CA LYS A 117 -21.92 35.74 21.61
C LYS A 117 -21.06 36.81 22.28
N LYS A 118 -21.66 38.00 22.28
CA LYS A 118 -21.20 39.26 22.87
C LYS A 118 -21.03 39.16 24.37
#